data_AF-A0A1S6YAX0-F1
#
_entry.id   AF-A0A1S6YAX0-F1
#
_cell.length_a   1.000
_cell.length_b   1.000
_cell.length_c   1.000
_cell.angle_alpha   90.00
_cell.angle_beta   90.00
_cell.angle_gamma   90.00
#
_symmetry.space_group_name_H-M   'P 1'
#
loop_
_entity.id
_entity.type
_entity.pdbx_description
1 polymer ?
#
loop_
_entity_poly.entity_id
_entity_poly.type
_entity_poly.pdbx_seq_one_letter_code
_entity_poly.pdbx_strand_id
1 'polypeptide(L)'
;MCSHYEAPSPHQVAEVFGVALFDQCRLDLWPGYIGPFLRRPDGRADENDSPATMEVLTGSFGLIPSWSKDSKFAKHTYNARSETVAEKPSFRHAWRQAQHCIIPAVAIYEPDWRSGKAIATRIARADGELLGIAGLWEQWRDPSTDQILHSYTMLTVNADDHDFMKAYHKPQDEKRMVVILPKGSYMDWLTARPEQSAAFMNQYPADRLTVAV
;
A
#
# COMPACT_ATOMS: atom_id res chain seq x y z
N MET A 1 6.63 -4.56 -10.33
CA MET A 1 5.49 -3.94 -9.63
C MET A 1 4.76 -5.06 -8.89
N CYS A 2 4.61 -4.90 -7.58
CA CYS A 2 3.99 -5.86 -6.68
C CYS A 2 2.48 -5.95 -6.92
N SER A 3 2.02 -7.10 -7.39
CA SER A 3 0.59 -7.38 -7.61
C SER A 3 0.03 -8.43 -6.63
N HIS A 4 0.82 -8.91 -5.68
CA HIS A 4 0.42 -9.99 -4.79
C HIS A 4 1.04 -9.77 -3.42
N TYR A 5 0.20 -9.73 -2.38
CA TYR A 5 0.68 -9.62 -1.01
C TYR A 5 -0.20 -10.41 -0.05
N GLU A 6 0.37 -10.75 1.10
CA GLU A 6 -0.31 -11.39 2.22
C GLU A 6 -0.68 -10.33 3.26
N ALA A 7 -1.98 -10.09 3.44
CA ALA A 7 -2.47 -9.23 4.51
C ALA A 7 -2.37 -9.92 5.88
N PRO A 8 -2.13 -9.17 6.96
CA PRO A 8 -2.23 -9.68 8.33
C PRO A 8 -3.68 -9.93 8.76
N SER A 9 -3.86 -10.72 9.82
CA SER A 9 -5.16 -10.84 10.50
C SER A 9 -5.56 -9.53 11.20
N PRO A 10 -6.86 -9.29 11.45
CA PRO A 10 -7.33 -8.11 12.19
C PRO A 10 -6.68 -7.95 13.56
N HIS A 11 -6.38 -9.05 14.27
CA HIS A 11 -5.68 -9.00 15.56
C HIS A 11 -4.25 -8.49 15.42
N GLN A 12 -3.50 -8.97 14.43
CA GLN A 12 -2.14 -8.46 14.16
C GLN A 12 -2.16 -6.98 13.77
N VAL A 13 -3.15 -6.53 13.00
CA VAL A 13 -3.29 -5.10 12.66
C VAL A 13 -3.58 -4.28 13.91
N ALA A 14 -4.54 -4.70 14.73
CA ALA A 14 -4.89 -3.99 15.97
C ALA A 14 -3.70 -3.92 16.93
N GLU A 15 -2.97 -5.01 17.11
CA GLU A 15 -1.80 -5.09 17.99
C GLU A 15 -0.65 -4.19 17.50
N VAL A 16 -0.32 -4.23 16.20
CA VAL A 16 0.85 -3.53 15.66
C VAL A 16 0.59 -2.03 15.46
N PHE A 17 -0.63 -1.66 15.06
CA PHE A 17 -0.97 -0.28 14.69
C PHE A 17 -1.85 0.45 15.71
N GLY A 18 -2.34 -0.24 16.75
CA GLY A 18 -3.16 0.37 17.80
C GLY A 18 -4.54 0.82 17.30
N VAL A 19 -5.16 0.06 16.40
CA VAL A 19 -6.48 0.36 15.81
C VAL A 19 -7.55 -0.62 16.28
N ALA A 20 -8.82 -0.24 16.11
CA ALA A 20 -9.95 -1.11 16.39
C ALA A 20 -9.94 -2.37 15.50
N LEU A 21 -10.55 -3.45 16.00
CA LEU A 21 -10.77 -4.66 15.21
C LEU A 21 -11.76 -4.39 14.06
N PHE A 22 -11.59 -5.15 12.98
CA PHE A 22 -12.41 -5.10 11.78
C PHE A 22 -12.67 -6.53 11.28
N ASP A 23 -13.63 -6.65 10.36
CA ASP A 23 -13.96 -7.95 9.77
C ASP A 23 -12.82 -8.50 8.92
N GLN A 24 -12.54 -9.79 9.10
CA GLN A 24 -11.48 -10.47 8.36
C GLN A 24 -11.74 -10.42 6.84
N CYS A 25 -10.84 -9.73 6.13
CA CYS A 25 -10.77 -9.75 4.68
C CYS A 25 -10.05 -11.01 4.18
N ARG A 26 -9.90 -11.16 2.86
CA ARG A 26 -8.96 -12.15 2.31
C ARG A 26 -7.55 -11.83 2.80
N LEU A 27 -6.78 -12.88 3.13
CA LEU A 27 -5.37 -12.74 3.49
C LEU A 27 -4.49 -12.75 2.23
N ASP A 28 -4.81 -13.59 1.24
CA ASP A 28 -4.12 -13.64 -0.05
C ASP A 28 -4.71 -12.62 -1.04
N LEU A 29 -4.02 -11.51 -1.28
CA LEU A 29 -4.57 -10.34 -1.97
C LEU A 29 -3.94 -10.09 -3.34
N TRP A 30 -4.83 -9.91 -4.32
CA TRP A 30 -4.57 -9.62 -5.73
C TRP A 30 -5.34 -8.37 -6.17
N PRO A 31 -5.00 -7.73 -7.30
CA PRO A 31 -5.64 -6.49 -7.70
C PRO A 31 -7.15 -6.67 -7.91
N GLY A 32 -7.93 -5.76 -7.32
CA GLY A 32 -9.38 -5.77 -7.26
C GLY A 32 -9.97 -6.46 -6.03
N TYR A 33 -9.19 -7.19 -5.23
CA TYR A 33 -9.68 -7.79 -3.99
C TYR A 33 -9.82 -6.73 -2.89
N ILE A 34 -10.67 -7.02 -1.89
CA ILE A 34 -10.85 -6.15 -0.73
C ILE A 34 -9.82 -6.51 0.34
N GLY A 35 -9.06 -5.52 0.79
CA GLY A 35 -8.07 -5.66 1.86
C GLY A 35 -8.01 -4.44 2.78
N PRO A 36 -7.29 -4.56 3.91
CA PRO A 36 -7.17 -3.48 4.88
C PRO A 36 -6.18 -2.40 4.42
N PHE A 37 -6.47 -1.15 4.78
CA PHE A 37 -5.51 -0.05 4.76
C PHE A 37 -5.77 0.85 5.97
N LEU A 38 -4.72 1.46 6.50
CA LEU A 38 -4.81 2.41 7.62
C LEU A 38 -4.73 3.84 7.10
N ARG A 39 -5.54 4.73 7.65
CA ARG A 39 -5.48 6.17 7.39
C ARG A 39 -5.62 6.96 8.68
N ARG A 40 -5.38 8.27 8.61
CA ARG A 40 -5.82 9.18 9.68
C ARG A 40 -7.35 9.30 9.63
N PRO A 41 -8.06 9.25 10.78
CA PRO A 41 -9.49 9.55 10.83
C PRO A 41 -9.81 10.96 10.33
N ASP A 42 -11.00 11.14 9.74
CA ASP A 42 -11.50 12.46 9.36
C ASP A 42 -11.98 13.22 10.63
N GLY A 43 -11.28 14.29 11.03
CA GLY A 43 -11.81 15.38 11.88
C GLY A 43 -12.30 15.09 13.32
N ARG A 44 -11.55 15.63 14.28
CA ARG A 44 -11.81 15.85 15.74
C ARG A 44 -12.09 14.63 16.62
N ALA A 45 -11.13 14.40 17.51
CA ALA A 45 -11.34 13.79 18.81
C ALA A 45 -12.58 14.36 19.51
N ASP A 46 -13.45 13.51 20.03
CA ASP A 46 -14.30 13.92 21.13
C ASP A 46 -13.41 14.18 22.35
N GLU A 47 -13.65 15.28 23.08
CA GLU A 47 -12.81 15.77 24.20
C GLU A 47 -12.65 14.78 25.37
N ASN A 48 -13.36 13.64 25.35
CA ASN A 48 -13.37 12.63 26.40
C ASN A 48 -12.73 11.29 26.03
N ASP A 49 -12.27 11.12 24.79
CA ASP A 49 -11.54 9.92 24.37
C ASP A 49 -10.24 10.31 23.68
N SER A 50 -9.13 9.68 24.05
CA SER A 50 -7.87 9.92 23.36
C SER A 50 -8.09 9.50 21.90
N PRO A 51 -8.08 10.42 20.92
CA PRO A 51 -8.49 10.10 19.55
C PRO A 51 -7.56 9.01 19.00
N ALA A 52 -8.15 7.98 18.42
CA ALA A 52 -7.37 7.01 17.66
C ALA A 52 -6.54 7.77 16.61
N THR A 53 -5.22 7.64 16.68
CA THR A 53 -4.31 8.37 15.76
C THR A 53 -4.38 7.80 14.33
N MET A 54 -4.87 6.58 14.20
CA MET A 54 -5.11 5.86 12.95
C MET A 54 -6.44 5.11 13.03
N GLU A 55 -7.09 4.90 11.90
CA GLU A 55 -8.18 3.95 11.74
C GLU A 55 -7.86 2.97 10.61
N VAL A 56 -8.45 1.77 10.68
CA VAL A 56 -8.40 0.78 9.62
C VAL A 56 -9.71 0.81 8.85
N LEU A 57 -9.61 0.87 7.53
CA LEU A 57 -10.72 0.70 6.60
C LEU A 57 -10.41 -0.47 5.66
N THR A 58 -11.45 -0.96 4.98
CA THR A 58 -11.31 -1.98 3.94
C THR A 58 -11.63 -1.36 2.58
N GLY A 59 -10.90 -1.75 1.55
CA GLY A 59 -11.08 -1.20 0.21
C GLY A 59 -10.49 -2.07 -0.89
N SER A 60 -10.77 -1.72 -2.14
CA SER A 60 -10.21 -2.42 -3.29
C SER A 60 -8.71 -2.17 -3.45
N PHE A 61 -7.93 -3.25 -3.59
CA PHE A 61 -6.52 -3.18 -3.95
C PHE A 61 -6.37 -2.78 -5.42
N GLY A 62 -6.09 -1.51 -5.67
CA GLY A 62 -6.20 -0.87 -6.97
C GLY A 62 -7.06 0.38 -6.86
N LEU A 63 -6.43 1.54 -6.94
CA LEU A 63 -7.11 2.82 -6.74
C LEU A 63 -8.08 3.09 -7.89
N ILE A 64 -9.34 3.36 -7.56
CA ILE A 64 -10.41 3.61 -8.51
C ILE A 64 -10.66 5.13 -8.52
N PRO A 65 -10.27 5.84 -9.59
CA PRO A 65 -10.49 7.27 -9.66
C PRO A 65 -11.97 7.59 -9.62
N SER A 66 -12.34 8.72 -9.02
CA SER A 66 -13.74 9.14 -8.89
C SER A 66 -14.51 9.24 -10.22
N TRP A 67 -13.81 9.46 -11.33
CA TRP A 67 -14.37 9.53 -12.69
C TRP A 67 -14.52 8.17 -13.38
N SER A 68 -14.04 7.07 -12.79
CA SER A 68 -14.14 5.74 -13.37
C SER A 68 -15.60 5.28 -13.49
N LYS A 69 -15.93 4.60 -14.59
CA LYS A 69 -17.28 4.06 -14.84
C LYS A 69 -17.50 2.69 -14.20
N ASP A 70 -16.43 1.98 -13.87
CA ASP A 70 -16.49 0.67 -13.23
C ASP A 70 -15.27 0.42 -12.33
N SER A 71 -15.40 -0.56 -11.44
CA SER A 71 -14.38 -0.93 -10.46
C SER A 71 -13.23 -1.77 -11.02
N LYS A 72 -13.33 -2.29 -12.26
CA LYS A 72 -12.27 -3.11 -12.87
C LYS A 72 -11.01 -2.30 -13.13
N PHE A 73 -11.11 -0.97 -13.15
CA PHE A 73 -9.97 -0.07 -13.22
C PHE A 73 -8.89 -0.36 -12.16
N ALA A 74 -9.29 -0.89 -10.99
CA ALA A 74 -8.40 -1.35 -9.93
C ALA A 74 -7.28 -2.30 -10.41
N LYS A 75 -7.54 -3.11 -11.45
CA LYS A 75 -6.55 -4.03 -12.04
C LYS A 75 -5.40 -3.33 -12.76
N HIS A 76 -5.46 -2.02 -12.94
CA HIS A 76 -4.45 -1.22 -13.63
C HIS A 76 -3.77 -0.17 -12.74
N THR A 77 -4.21 -0.05 -11.48
CA THR A 77 -3.83 1.03 -10.57
C THR A 77 -3.46 0.54 -9.16
N TYR A 78 -3.17 -0.74 -9.01
CA TYR A 78 -2.72 -1.34 -7.74
C TYR A 78 -1.34 -0.85 -7.29
N ASN A 79 -0.52 -0.34 -8.23
CA ASN A 79 0.72 0.37 -7.91
C ASN A 79 0.75 1.73 -8.60
N ALA A 80 1.37 2.71 -7.95
CA ALA A 80 1.65 4.04 -8.46
C ALA A 80 3.16 4.32 -8.42
N ARG A 81 3.71 4.81 -9.52
CA ARG A 81 5.12 5.24 -9.60
C ARG A 81 5.27 6.61 -8.95
N SER A 82 6.07 6.70 -7.90
CA SER A 82 6.24 7.93 -7.11
C SER A 82 6.73 9.12 -7.95
N GLU A 83 7.46 8.86 -9.03
CA GLU A 83 7.99 9.86 -9.95
C GLU A 83 6.91 10.57 -10.78
N THR A 84 5.75 9.93 -10.97
CA THR A 84 4.67 10.45 -11.85
C THR A 84 3.31 10.51 -11.16
N VAL A 85 3.22 10.09 -9.91
CA VAL A 85 1.95 9.97 -9.16
C VAL A 85 1.21 11.31 -9.05
N ALA A 86 1.94 12.43 -8.93
CA ALA A 86 1.36 13.76 -8.85
C ALA A 86 0.71 14.24 -10.18
N GLU A 87 1.09 13.63 -11.30
CA GLU A 87 0.67 14.07 -12.65
C GLU A 87 -0.38 13.15 -13.27
N LYS A 88 -0.27 11.83 -13.02
CA LYS A 88 -1.12 10.82 -13.66
C LYS A 88 -2.59 11.02 -13.28
N PRO A 89 -3.53 11.07 -14.25
CA PRO A 89 -4.95 11.30 -13.98
C PRO A 89 -5.57 10.34 -12.96
N SER A 90 -5.06 9.11 -12.89
CA SER A 90 -5.54 8.10 -11.95
C SER A 90 -5.18 8.39 -10.49
N PHE A 91 -4.11 9.15 -10.22
CA PHE A 91 -3.57 9.29 -8.85
C PHE A 91 -3.44 10.75 -8.39
N ARG A 92 -3.35 11.71 -9.32
CA ARG A 92 -3.08 13.13 -9.03
C ARG A 92 -4.07 13.75 -8.04
N HIS A 93 -5.32 13.28 -8.03
CA HIS A 93 -6.32 13.76 -7.09
C HIS A 93 -5.97 13.33 -5.66
N ALA A 94 -5.82 12.01 -5.43
CA ALA A 94 -5.44 11.46 -4.13
C ALA A 94 -4.12 12.02 -3.60
N TRP A 95 -3.13 12.21 -4.48
CA TRP A 95 -1.87 12.85 -4.13
C TRP A 95 -2.06 14.30 -3.66
N ARG A 96 -2.78 15.12 -4.45
CA ARG A 96 -3.03 16.53 -4.12
C ARG A 96 -3.84 16.71 -2.83
N GLN A 97 -4.71 15.76 -2.50
CA GLN A 97 -5.50 15.79 -1.27
C GLN A 97 -4.77 15.19 -0.06
N ALA A 98 -3.52 14.74 -0.22
CA ALA A 98 -2.78 13.99 0.80
C ALA A 98 -3.60 12.84 1.37
N GLN A 99 -4.29 12.08 0.50
CA GLN A 99 -5.00 10.87 0.88
C GLN A 99 -4.02 9.72 1.10
N HIS A 100 -3.10 9.91 2.05
CA HIS A 100 -2.10 8.92 2.42
C HIS A 100 -2.73 7.79 3.22
N CYS A 101 -2.30 6.57 2.94
CA CYS A 101 -2.60 5.39 3.74
C CYS A 101 -1.36 4.52 3.95
N ILE A 102 -1.47 3.59 4.88
CA ILE A 102 -0.52 2.51 5.09
C ILE A 102 -1.23 1.20 4.74
N ILE A 103 -0.64 0.40 3.86
CA ILE A 103 -1.12 -0.95 3.57
C ILE A 103 -0.31 -1.92 4.44
N PRO A 104 -0.93 -2.59 5.42
CA PRO A 104 -0.22 -3.53 6.26
C PRO A 104 -0.09 -4.87 5.53
N ALA A 105 1.11 -5.45 5.53
CA ALA A 105 1.36 -6.75 4.89
C ALA A 105 2.28 -7.62 5.76
N VAL A 106 1.99 -8.91 5.83
CA VAL A 106 2.92 -9.91 6.40
C VAL A 106 4.09 -10.11 5.44
N ALA A 107 3.78 -10.21 4.14
CA ALA A 107 4.75 -10.37 3.08
C ALA A 107 4.21 -9.81 1.76
N ILE A 108 5.12 -9.48 0.85
CA ILE A 108 4.82 -9.25 -0.57
C ILE A 108 5.38 -10.42 -1.39
N TYR A 109 4.84 -10.64 -2.58
CA TYR A 109 5.33 -11.66 -3.50
C TYR A 109 5.83 -11.00 -4.78
N GLU A 110 7.11 -11.21 -5.08
CA GLU A 110 7.72 -10.74 -6.32
C GLU A 110 8.23 -11.93 -7.14
N PRO A 111 8.04 -11.93 -8.47
CA PRO A 111 8.46 -13.04 -9.30
C PRO A 111 9.99 -13.03 -9.46
N ASP A 112 10.65 -14.09 -9.03
CA ASP A 112 12.07 -14.35 -9.30
C ASP A 112 12.22 -15.04 -10.65
N TRP A 113 13.02 -14.47 -11.55
CA TRP A 113 13.27 -14.97 -12.90
C TRP A 113 14.68 -15.55 -13.08
N ARG A 114 15.50 -15.67 -12.03
CA ARG A 114 16.88 -16.19 -12.12
C ARG A 114 16.95 -17.63 -12.62
N SER A 115 15.87 -18.40 -12.44
CA SER A 115 15.71 -19.77 -12.97
C SER A 115 15.28 -19.83 -14.45
N GLY A 116 15.00 -18.68 -15.07
CA GLY A 116 14.38 -18.59 -16.41
C GLY A 116 12.84 -18.73 -16.41
N LYS A 117 12.21 -18.98 -15.25
CA LYS A 117 10.76 -19.01 -15.07
C LYS A 117 10.38 -18.09 -13.90
N ALA A 118 9.16 -17.56 -13.92
CA ALA A 118 8.62 -16.78 -12.80
C ALA A 118 8.32 -17.70 -11.60
N ILE A 119 9.11 -17.56 -10.53
CA ILE A 119 8.87 -18.21 -9.24
C ILE A 119 8.38 -17.13 -8.27
N ALA A 120 7.16 -17.25 -7.78
CA ALA A 120 6.64 -16.33 -6.76
C ALA A 120 7.51 -16.44 -5.50
N THR A 121 8.20 -15.36 -5.14
CA THR A 121 9.08 -15.34 -3.98
C THR A 121 8.47 -14.48 -2.90
N ARG A 122 8.22 -15.09 -1.73
CA ARG A 122 7.68 -14.44 -0.55
C ARG A 122 8.78 -13.60 0.11
N ILE A 123 8.57 -12.30 0.21
CA ILE A 123 9.51 -11.33 0.77
C ILE A 123 8.85 -10.67 1.98
N ALA A 124 9.51 -10.76 3.13
CA ALA A 124 9.04 -10.20 4.40
C ALA A 124 10.15 -9.39 5.07
N ARG A 125 9.81 -8.73 6.19
CA ARG A 125 10.84 -8.10 7.03
C ARG A 125 11.68 -9.16 7.73
N ALA A 126 12.98 -8.92 7.79
CA ALA A 126 13.93 -9.82 8.46
C ALA A 126 13.70 -9.93 9.98
N ASP A 127 13.09 -8.92 10.59
CA ASP A 127 12.78 -8.89 12.03
C ASP A 127 11.43 -9.54 12.41
N GLY A 128 10.68 -10.05 11.43
CA GLY A 128 9.37 -10.67 11.64
C GLY A 128 8.23 -9.70 11.93
N GLU A 129 8.46 -8.38 11.95
CA GLU A 129 7.38 -7.39 12.03
C GLU A 129 6.60 -7.30 10.69
N LEU A 130 5.43 -6.67 10.73
CA LEU A 130 4.66 -6.36 9.53
C LEU A 130 5.35 -5.27 8.67
N LEU A 131 5.19 -5.40 7.36
CA LEU A 131 5.45 -4.33 6.41
C LEU A 131 4.36 -3.26 6.56
N GLY A 132 4.77 -1.99 6.65
CA GLY A 132 3.88 -0.84 6.48
C GLY A 132 4.17 -0.19 5.14
N ILE A 133 3.39 -0.49 4.11
CA ILE A 133 3.63 0.00 2.75
C ILE A 133 2.94 1.34 2.57
N ALA A 134 3.67 2.37 2.12
CA ALA A 134 3.09 3.67 1.80
C ALA A 134 2.15 3.56 0.59
N GLY A 135 0.98 4.16 0.71
CA GLY A 135 0.01 4.19 -0.37
C GLY A 135 -0.86 5.43 -0.38
N LEU A 136 -1.70 5.49 -1.42
CA LEU A 136 -2.79 6.46 -1.52
C LEU A 136 -4.12 5.74 -1.45
N TRP A 137 -5.14 6.41 -0.95
CA TRP A 137 -6.52 5.92 -0.96
C TRP A 137 -7.46 6.91 -1.65
N GLU A 138 -8.60 6.43 -2.13
CA GLU A 138 -9.67 7.24 -2.70
C GLU A 138 -11.05 6.62 -2.44
N GLN A 139 -12.09 7.46 -2.42
CA GLN A 139 -13.49 7.01 -2.41
C GLN A 139 -14.04 7.07 -3.82
N TRP A 140 -14.63 5.97 -4.26
CA TRP A 140 -15.33 5.87 -5.53
C TRP A 140 -16.81 5.57 -5.28
N ARG A 141 -17.69 6.36 -5.92
CA ARG A 141 -19.13 6.15 -5.89
C ARG A 141 -19.50 5.34 -7.12
N ASP A 142 -19.98 4.11 -6.91
CA ASP A 142 -20.39 3.24 -8.00
C ASP A 142 -21.57 3.86 -8.76
N PRO A 143 -21.42 4.20 -10.06
CA PRO A 143 -22.49 4.83 -10.83
C PRO A 143 -23.74 3.96 -10.99
N SER A 144 -23.64 2.64 -10.76
CA SER A 144 -24.74 1.70 -10.90
C SER A 144 -25.53 1.46 -9.62
N THR A 145 -24.88 1.58 -8.45
CA THR A 145 -25.48 1.26 -7.14
C THR A 145 -25.53 2.44 -6.18
N ASP A 146 -24.86 3.54 -6.51
CA ASP A 146 -24.64 4.72 -5.66
C ASP A 146 -23.88 4.43 -4.35
N GLN A 147 -23.35 3.22 -4.19
CA GLN A 147 -22.57 2.81 -3.02
C GLN A 147 -21.16 3.40 -3.07
N ILE A 148 -20.65 3.79 -1.90
CA ILE A 148 -19.27 4.22 -1.74
C ILE A 148 -18.39 2.99 -1.53
N LEU A 149 -17.35 2.89 -2.34
CA LEU A 149 -16.28 1.91 -2.20
C LEU A 149 -14.96 2.67 -2.01
N HIS A 150 -14.23 2.35 -0.94
CA HIS A 150 -12.84 2.77 -0.79
C HIS A 150 -11.93 1.93 -1.67
N SER A 151 -10.84 2.54 -2.13
CA SER A 151 -9.80 1.88 -2.90
C SER A 151 -8.43 2.43 -2.53
N TYR A 152 -7.37 1.66 -2.76
CA TYR A 152 -6.01 2.08 -2.45
C TYR A 152 -4.98 1.58 -3.45
N THR A 153 -3.81 2.21 -3.47
CA THR A 153 -2.67 1.84 -4.32
C THR A 153 -1.38 1.87 -3.51
N MET A 154 -0.44 1.00 -3.84
CA MET A 154 0.91 1.04 -3.25
C MET A 154 1.79 2.00 -4.04
N LEU A 155 2.51 2.87 -3.32
CA LEU A 155 3.56 3.69 -3.94
C LEU A 155 4.81 2.83 -4.18
N THR A 156 5.48 3.09 -5.30
CA THR A 156 6.68 2.37 -5.70
C THR A 156 7.79 3.33 -6.08
N VAL A 157 9.04 2.91 -5.85
CA VAL A 157 10.26 3.61 -6.27
C VAL A 157 11.09 2.71 -7.18
N ASN A 158 12.01 3.30 -7.94
CA ASN A 158 13.00 2.55 -8.71
C ASN A 158 13.85 1.69 -7.78
N ALA A 159 14.24 0.50 -8.23
CA ALA A 159 15.03 -0.46 -7.47
C ALA A 159 16.12 -1.11 -8.35
N ASP A 160 16.58 -0.45 -9.42
CA ASP A 160 17.60 -1.00 -10.31
C ASP A 160 18.96 -1.12 -9.62
N ASP A 161 19.26 -0.22 -8.70
CA ASP A 161 20.48 -0.19 -7.88
C ASP A 161 20.33 -0.89 -6.52
N HIS A 162 19.10 -1.20 -6.09
CA HIS A 162 18.82 -1.73 -4.76
C HIS A 162 19.34 -3.17 -4.55
N ASP A 163 20.18 -3.40 -3.55
CA ASP A 163 20.95 -4.64 -3.38
C ASP A 163 20.15 -5.95 -3.26
N PHE A 164 18.91 -5.88 -2.77
CA PHE A 164 18.02 -7.05 -2.68
C PHE A 164 16.99 -7.09 -3.82
N MET A 165 16.11 -6.09 -3.86
CA MET A 165 15.00 -5.98 -4.82
C MET A 165 15.39 -6.00 -6.31
N LYS A 166 16.61 -5.60 -6.69
CA LYS A 166 17.06 -5.63 -8.11
C LYS A 166 17.09 -7.04 -8.71
N ALA A 167 17.09 -8.08 -7.88
CA ALA A 167 17.11 -9.48 -8.30
C ALA A 167 15.74 -10.02 -8.78
N TYR A 168 14.65 -9.30 -8.54
CA TYR A 168 13.28 -9.75 -8.83
C TYR A 168 12.69 -9.07 -10.07
N HIS A 169 11.60 -9.61 -10.61
CA HIS A 169 11.05 -9.32 -11.94
C HIS A 169 11.95 -9.75 -13.11
N LYS A 170 11.44 -9.60 -14.33
CA LYS A 170 12.16 -10.00 -15.54
C LYS A 170 13.43 -9.17 -15.68
N PRO A 171 14.54 -9.75 -16.20
CA PRO A 171 15.81 -9.04 -16.35
C PRO A 171 15.70 -7.71 -17.11
N GLN A 172 14.91 -7.68 -18.19
CA GLN A 172 14.75 -6.51 -19.07
C GLN A 172 13.78 -5.43 -18.56
N ASP A 173 13.02 -5.71 -17.51
CA ASP A 173 12.07 -4.73 -16.96
C ASP A 173 12.81 -3.80 -16.00
N GLU A 174 12.44 -2.51 -15.97
CA GLU A 174 12.83 -1.60 -14.88
C GLU A 174 12.44 -2.22 -13.53
N LYS A 175 13.40 -2.30 -12.60
CA LYS A 175 13.17 -2.86 -11.28
C LYS A 175 12.48 -1.83 -10.40
N ARG A 176 11.48 -2.29 -9.67
CA ARG A 176 10.67 -1.45 -8.77
C ARG A 176 10.54 -2.16 -7.44
N MET A 177 10.39 -1.38 -6.37
CA MET A 177 9.98 -1.88 -5.07
C MET A 177 8.86 -1.01 -4.52
N VAL A 178 8.00 -1.59 -3.68
CA VAL A 178 7.05 -0.83 -2.89
C VAL A 178 7.79 0.02 -1.85
N VAL A 179 7.24 1.19 -1.53
CA VAL A 179 7.79 2.06 -0.50
C VAL A 179 7.37 1.50 0.87
N ILE A 180 8.31 0.89 1.59
CA ILE A 180 8.08 0.38 2.94
C ILE A 180 8.51 1.47 3.93
N LEU A 181 7.59 1.86 4.81
CA LEU A 181 7.82 2.88 5.82
C LEU A 181 8.44 2.24 7.07
N PRO A 182 9.48 2.86 7.67
CA PRO A 182 9.86 2.56 9.04
C PRO A 182 8.71 2.84 10.00
N LYS A 183 8.56 2.02 11.05
CA LYS A 183 7.49 2.16 12.06
C LYS A 183 7.40 3.58 12.66
N GLY A 184 8.56 4.21 12.89
CA GLY A 184 8.64 5.58 13.42
C GLY A 184 8.11 6.67 12.48
N SER A 185 7.90 6.38 11.20
CA SER A 185 7.48 7.36 10.18
C SER A 185 6.00 7.24 9.78
N TYR A 186 5.24 6.34 10.40
CA TYR A 186 3.84 6.09 10.03
C TYR A 186 2.96 7.33 10.20
N MET A 187 3.01 7.99 11.37
CA MET A 187 2.21 9.19 11.59
C MET A 187 2.70 10.38 10.78
N ASP A 188 4.02 10.52 10.59
CA ASP A 188 4.58 11.56 9.73
C ASP A 188 4.07 11.41 8.30
N TRP A 189 4.00 10.18 7.78
CA TRP A 189 3.42 9.90 6.47
C TRP A 189 1.93 10.23 6.42
N LEU A 190 1.13 9.71 7.36
CA LEU A 190 -0.32 9.90 7.38
C LEU A 190 -0.75 11.37 7.60
N THR A 191 0.15 12.23 8.08
CA THR A 191 -0.11 13.65 8.32
C THR A 191 0.64 14.58 7.37
N ALA A 192 1.55 14.05 6.54
CA ALA A 192 2.31 14.82 5.58
C ALA A 192 1.40 15.58 4.61
N ARG A 193 1.75 16.84 4.34
CA ARG A 193 1.13 17.61 3.25
C ARG A 193 1.61 17.09 1.90
N PRO A 194 0.88 17.33 0.80
CA PRO A 194 1.26 16.85 -0.54
C PRO A 194 2.69 17.23 -0.95
N GLU A 195 3.16 18.41 -0.55
CA GLU A 195 4.51 18.90 -0.89
C GLU A 195 5.61 18.18 -0.11
N GLN A 196 5.25 17.48 0.97
CA GLN A 196 6.16 16.71 1.83
C GLN A 196 6.17 15.23 1.48
N SER A 197 5.19 14.73 0.73
CA SER A 197 4.99 13.31 0.44
C SER A 197 6.20 12.67 -0.25
N ALA A 198 6.87 13.39 -1.14
CA ALA A 198 8.03 12.89 -1.87
C ALA A 198 9.20 12.49 -0.95
N ALA A 199 9.33 13.11 0.23
CA ALA A 199 10.41 12.81 1.18
C ALA A 199 10.33 11.39 1.77
N PHE A 200 9.18 10.72 1.65
CA PHE A 200 8.96 9.36 2.13
C PHE A 200 9.28 8.30 1.06
N MET A 201 9.52 8.71 -0.19
CA MET A 201 9.69 7.82 -1.34
C MET A 201 11.13 7.31 -1.43
N ASN A 202 11.53 6.54 -0.41
CA ASN A 202 12.87 5.98 -0.28
C ASN A 202 12.85 4.47 -0.46
N GLN A 203 13.98 3.92 -0.91
CA GLN A 203 14.21 2.48 -0.86
C GLN A 203 14.35 2.03 0.59
N TYR A 204 13.67 0.94 0.95
CA TYR A 204 13.78 0.33 2.28
C TYR A 204 15.09 -0.48 2.38
N PRO A 205 15.83 -0.47 3.51
CA PRO A 205 17.13 -1.13 3.59
C PRO A 205 17.09 -2.62 3.21
N ALA A 206 17.98 -3.01 2.29
CA ALA A 206 18.07 -4.36 1.75
C ALA A 206 18.33 -5.43 2.83
N ASP A 207 19.16 -5.12 3.83
CA ASP A 207 19.51 -5.98 4.96
C ASP A 207 18.35 -6.23 5.94
N ARG A 208 17.25 -5.48 5.79
CA ARG A 208 16.01 -5.64 6.59
C ARG A 208 14.92 -6.41 5.86
N LEU A 209 15.21 -6.91 4.66
CA LEU A 209 14.32 -7.78 3.90
C LEU A 209 14.90 -9.19 3.83
N THR A 210 14.03 -10.18 3.85
CA THR A 210 14.42 -11.58 3.67
C THR A 210 13.44 -12.29 2.77
N VAL A 211 13.93 -13.30 2.06
CA VAL A 211 13.05 -14.35 1.51
C VAL A 211 12.54 -15.15 2.69
N ALA A 212 11.22 -15.22 2.82
CA ALA A 212 10.56 -16.00 3.85
C ALA A 212 10.12 -17.35 3.27
N VAL A 213 10.20 -18.39 4.10
CA VAL A 213 9.68 -19.73 3.78
C VAL A 213 8.16 -19.75 3.92
#